data_AF-A0A411LDT0-F1
#
_entry.id   AF-A0A411LDT0-F1
#
_cell.length_a   1.000
_cell.length_b   1.000
_cell.length_c   1.000
_cell.angle_alpha   90.00
_cell.angle_beta   90.00
_cell.angle_gamma   90.00
#
_symmetry.space_group_name_H-M   'P 1'
#
loop_
_entity.id
_entity.type
_entity.pdbx_description
1 polymer ?
#
loop_
_entity_poly.entity_id
_entity_poly.type
_entity_poly.pdbx_seq_one_letter_code
_entity_poly.pdbx_strand_id
1 'polypeptide(L)'
;NTTYFVLLGVPMSIGVSLGAALLLNAKASRFKAVFRTALFAPVVTTLVAVAVIWRYLFHIKYGLVNFGLSHLGIAPIDWLGDPRWAMPTIMLFAVWKNFGYNMVIFLAGLQAIPQDLYEAARIDGASRWKQFLHITLPMLGPVLMVVGVITISGYFQLFAEPYVMTRGDPLQSTVSVLYFMFEE
;
A
#
# COMPACT_ATOMS: atom_id res chain seq x y z
N ASN A 1 10.16 -12.92 -9.79
CA ASN A 1 9.31 -12.58 -8.63
C ASN A 1 9.58 -11.18 -8.10
N THR A 2 10.81 -10.82 -7.75
CA THR A 2 11.15 -9.46 -7.27
C THR A 2 10.78 -8.34 -8.24
N THR A 3 11.08 -8.47 -9.54
CA THR A 3 10.73 -7.44 -10.55
C THR A 3 9.22 -7.25 -10.70
N TYR A 4 8.44 -8.33 -10.64
CA TYR A 4 6.97 -8.27 -10.64
C TYR A 4 6.45 -7.53 -9.39
N PHE A 5 7.04 -7.84 -8.23
CA PHE A 5 6.71 -7.24 -6.95
C PHE A 5 7.02 -5.73 -6.92
N VAL A 6 8.16 -5.32 -7.47
CA VAL A 6 8.55 -3.91 -7.57
C VAL A 6 7.68 -3.18 -8.60
N LEU A 7 7.53 -3.72 -9.81
CA LEU A 7 6.80 -3.04 -10.89
C LEU A 7 5.31 -2.84 -10.61
N LEU A 8 4.67 -3.74 -9.85
CA LEU A 8 3.26 -3.61 -9.49
C LEU A 8 3.06 -3.05 -8.08
N GLY A 9 3.86 -3.50 -7.12
CA GLY A 9 3.73 -3.10 -5.72
C GLY A 9 4.08 -1.63 -5.49
N VAL A 10 5.07 -1.09 -6.20
CA VAL A 10 5.45 0.33 -6.08
C VAL A 10 4.33 1.26 -6.58
N PRO A 11 3.82 1.14 -7.83
CA PRO A 11 2.73 1.99 -8.29
C PRO A 11 1.45 1.83 -7.45
N MET A 12 1.13 0.61 -7.01
CA MET A 12 -0.02 0.39 -6.12
C MET A 12 0.16 1.07 -4.78
N SER A 13 1.34 0.98 -4.16
CA SER A 13 1.63 1.65 -2.89
C SER A 13 1.50 3.16 -3.03
N ILE A 14 2.13 3.73 -4.07
CA ILE A 14 2.04 5.17 -4.36
C ILE A 14 0.59 5.59 -4.59
N GLY A 15 -0.16 4.84 -5.40
CA GLY A 15 -1.54 5.12 -5.72
C GLY A 15 -2.46 5.09 -4.51
N VAL A 16 -2.36 4.04 -3.68
CA VAL A 16 -3.16 3.91 -2.44
C VAL A 16 -2.80 5.01 -1.45
N SER A 17 -1.51 5.31 -1.27
CA SER A 17 -1.04 6.40 -0.41
C SER A 17 -1.53 7.76 -0.85
N LEU A 18 -1.44 8.06 -2.15
CA LEU A 18 -1.92 9.32 -2.72
C LEU A 18 -3.44 9.42 -2.61
N GLY A 19 -4.17 8.35 -2.91
CA GLY A 19 -5.63 8.29 -2.76
C GLY A 19 -6.06 8.54 -1.32
N ALA A 20 -5.43 7.88 -0.35
CA ALA A 20 -5.69 8.10 1.06
C ALA A 20 -5.35 9.54 1.49
N ALA A 21 -4.24 10.09 1.01
CA ALA A 21 -3.85 11.46 1.29
C ALA A 21 -4.84 12.49 0.71
N LEU A 22 -5.34 12.28 -0.51
CA LEU A 22 -6.36 13.12 -1.12
C LEU A 22 -7.69 13.07 -0.35
N LEU A 23 -8.11 11.88 0.09
CA LEU A 23 -9.32 11.71 0.91
C LEU A 23 -9.21 12.43 2.26
N LEU A 24 -8.05 12.37 2.90
CA LEU A 24 -7.77 13.11 4.14
C LEU A 24 -7.63 14.63 3.92
N ASN A 25 -7.07 15.03 2.78
CA ASN A 25 -6.89 16.43 2.44
C ASN A 25 -8.21 17.13 2.10
N ALA A 26 -9.21 16.38 1.60
CA ALA A 26 -10.52 16.92 1.25
C ALA A 26 -11.15 17.74 2.39
N LYS A 27 -11.69 18.92 2.07
CA LYS A 27 -12.34 19.82 3.03
C LYS A 27 -13.55 19.17 3.74
N ALA A 28 -14.14 18.12 3.16
CA ALA A 28 -15.31 17.43 3.68
C ALA A 28 -15.01 16.39 4.80
N SER A 29 -13.74 16.06 5.06
CA SER A 29 -13.42 15.09 6.11
C SER A 29 -13.55 15.73 7.50
N ARG A 30 -14.61 15.40 8.23
CA ARG A 30 -14.86 15.87 9.61
C ARG A 30 -13.95 15.22 10.65
N PHE A 31 -13.45 14.02 10.39
CA PHE A 31 -12.68 13.22 11.36
C PHE A 31 -11.24 12.94 10.89
N LYS A 32 -10.57 13.94 10.29
CA LYS A 32 -9.22 13.79 9.72
C LYS A 32 -8.21 13.16 10.67
N ALA A 33 -8.22 13.56 11.94
CA ALA A 33 -7.29 13.02 12.94
C ALA A 33 -7.52 11.52 13.19
N VAL A 34 -8.77 11.09 13.33
CA VAL A 34 -9.13 9.68 13.56
C VAL A 34 -8.75 8.83 12.35
N PHE A 35 -9.12 9.26 11.15
CA PHE A 35 -8.78 8.52 9.93
C PHE A 35 -7.26 8.49 9.69
N ARG A 36 -6.54 9.59 9.95
CA ARG A 36 -5.08 9.62 9.86
C ARG A 36 -4.44 8.61 10.80
N THR A 37 -4.89 8.55 12.05
CA THR A 37 -4.38 7.58 13.04
C THR A 37 -4.71 6.15 12.63
N ALA A 38 -5.95 5.87 12.23
CA ALA A 38 -6.36 4.54 11.81
C ALA A 38 -5.59 4.03 10.57
N LEU A 39 -5.37 4.89 9.57
CA LEU A 39 -4.62 4.56 8.36
C LEU A 39 -3.11 4.46 8.62
N PHE A 40 -2.59 5.06 9.70
CA PHE A 40 -1.17 4.99 10.08
C PHE A 40 -0.87 3.85 11.06
N ALA A 41 -1.87 3.30 11.75
CA ALA A 41 -1.72 2.18 12.69
C ALA A 41 -0.91 0.98 12.16
N PRO A 42 -1.03 0.56 10.88
CA PRO A 42 -0.25 -0.55 10.32
C PRO A 42 1.28 -0.35 10.40
N VAL A 43 1.71 0.90 10.27
CA VAL A 43 3.12 1.30 10.20
C VAL A 43 3.79 1.13 11.57
N VAL A 44 3.07 1.44 12.65
CA VAL A 44 3.59 1.43 14.02
C VAL A 44 3.58 0.02 14.63
N THR A 45 2.81 -0.90 14.05
CA THR A 45 2.68 -2.27 14.55
C THR A 45 3.87 -3.14 14.11
N THR A 46 4.35 -4.02 14.99
CA THR A 46 5.45 -4.94 14.68
C THR A 46 5.09 -5.87 13.53
N LEU A 47 6.07 -6.19 12.67
CA LEU A 47 5.84 -7.05 11.50
C LEU A 47 5.26 -8.42 11.89
N VAL A 48 5.80 -9.03 12.94
CA VAL A 48 5.38 -10.37 13.40
C VAL A 48 3.93 -10.39 13.87
N ALA A 49 3.50 -9.40 14.66
CA ALA A 49 2.13 -9.35 15.15
C ALA A 49 1.11 -9.23 14.00
N VAL A 50 1.38 -8.34 13.04
CA VAL A 50 0.52 -8.16 11.86
C VAL A 50 0.52 -9.44 11.01
N ALA A 51 1.67 -10.06 10.79
CA ALA A 51 1.77 -11.28 10.00
C ALA A 51 0.97 -12.44 10.61
N VAL A 52 0.94 -12.58 11.94
CA VAL A 52 0.11 -13.60 12.61
C VAL A 52 -1.38 -13.35 12.34
N ILE A 53 -1.84 -12.10 12.45
CA ILE A 53 -3.23 -11.73 12.15
C ILE A 53 -3.57 -12.02 10.69
N TRP A 54 -2.70 -11.66 9.75
CA TRP A 54 -2.91 -11.92 8.33
C TRP A 54 -2.92 -13.40 8.00
N ARG A 55 -2.00 -14.19 8.57
CA ARG A 55 -1.99 -15.66 8.43
C ARG A 55 -3.28 -16.28 8.95
N TYR A 56 -3.85 -15.74 10.03
CA TYR A 56 -5.16 -16.16 10.52
C TYR A 56 -6.28 -15.78 9.54
N LEU A 57 -6.32 -14.53 9.06
CA LEU A 57 -7.33 -14.03 8.12
C LEU A 57 -7.38 -14.84 6.83
N PHE A 58 -6.22 -15.17 6.29
CA PHE A 58 -6.05 -15.89 5.02
C PHE A 58 -5.92 -17.41 5.19
N HIS A 59 -6.16 -17.94 6.39
CA HIS A 59 -6.08 -19.38 6.62
C HIS A 59 -7.13 -20.14 5.80
N ILE A 60 -6.72 -21.23 5.14
CA ILE A 60 -7.59 -21.94 4.19
C ILE A 60 -8.89 -22.48 4.83
N LYS A 61 -8.81 -23.04 6.05
CA LYS A 61 -9.94 -23.72 6.72
C LYS A 61 -10.83 -22.84 7.60
N TYR A 62 -10.27 -21.83 8.25
CA TYR A 62 -10.95 -21.03 9.28
C TYR A 62 -10.69 -19.53 9.14
N GLY A 63 -10.08 -19.11 8.02
CA GLY A 63 -9.82 -17.72 7.75
C GLY A 63 -11.10 -16.96 7.43
N LEU A 64 -11.17 -15.73 7.92
CA LEU A 64 -12.32 -14.85 7.70
C LEU A 64 -12.55 -14.55 6.21
N VAL A 65 -11.48 -14.53 5.39
CA VAL A 65 -11.58 -14.29 3.94
C VAL A 65 -12.31 -15.44 3.26
N ASN A 66 -11.89 -16.69 3.50
CA ASN A 66 -12.55 -17.87 2.94
C ASN A 66 -13.95 -18.09 3.53
N PHE A 67 -14.18 -17.71 4.79
CA PHE A 67 -15.52 -17.69 5.38
C PHE A 67 -16.45 -16.72 4.64
N GLY A 68 -15.98 -15.53 4.27
CA GLY A 68 -16.76 -14.60 3.44
C GLY A 68 -17.02 -15.17 2.04
N LEU A 69 -16.03 -15.79 1.42
CA LEU A 69 -16.17 -16.42 0.10
C LEU A 69 -17.15 -17.60 0.09
N SER A 70 -17.23 -18.38 1.17
CA SER A 70 -18.16 -19.51 1.23
C SER A 70 -19.62 -19.07 1.24
N HIS A 71 -19.94 -17.88 1.75
CA HIS A 71 -21.28 -17.29 1.67
C HIS A 71 -21.67 -16.91 0.23
N LEU A 72 -20.67 -16.72 -0.63
CA LEU A 72 -20.85 -16.45 -2.06
C LEU A 72 -20.78 -17.74 -2.90
N GLY A 73 -20.68 -18.91 -2.27
CA GLY A 73 -20.58 -20.20 -2.94
C GLY A 73 -19.22 -20.50 -3.58
N ILE A 74 -18.18 -19.72 -3.26
CA ILE A 74 -16.83 -19.89 -3.81
C ILE A 74 -16.05 -20.90 -2.95
N ALA A 75 -15.38 -21.86 -3.61
CA ALA A 75 -14.54 -22.84 -2.95
C ALA A 75 -13.37 -22.18 -2.20
N PRO A 76 -12.90 -22.75 -1.07
CA PRO A 76 -11.81 -22.16 -0.30
C PRO A 76 -10.53 -22.06 -1.14
N ILE A 77 -9.92 -20.88 -1.13
CA ILE A 77 -8.68 -20.59 -1.86
C ILE A 77 -7.50 -20.74 -0.90
N ASP A 78 -6.43 -21.38 -1.35
CA ASP A 78 -5.17 -21.43 -0.61
C ASP A 78 -4.31 -20.19 -0.88
N TRP A 79 -4.61 -19.11 -0.14
CA TRP A 79 -3.99 -17.80 -0.33
C TRP A 79 -2.49 -17.75 -0.07
N LEU A 80 -1.95 -18.69 0.70
CA LEU A 80 -0.54 -18.71 1.11
C LEU A 80 0.19 -19.94 0.55
N GLY A 81 -0.50 -21.04 0.28
CA GLY A 81 0.05 -22.28 -0.26
C GLY A 81 -0.03 -22.42 -1.78
N ASP A 82 -0.90 -21.68 -2.48
CA ASP A 82 -0.93 -21.66 -3.95
C ASP A 82 -0.03 -20.52 -4.49
N PRO A 83 1.01 -20.79 -5.30
CA PRO A 83 1.86 -19.75 -5.91
C PRO A 83 1.10 -18.66 -6.67
N ARG A 84 -0.08 -18.98 -7.23
CA ARG A 84 -0.93 -18.03 -7.97
C ARG A 84 -1.52 -16.95 -7.05
N TRP A 85 -1.77 -17.29 -5.79
CA TRP A 85 -2.41 -16.42 -4.80
C TRP A 85 -1.46 -15.91 -3.72
N ALA A 86 -0.38 -16.64 -3.45
CA ALA A 86 0.65 -16.28 -2.46
C ALA A 86 1.28 -14.92 -2.79
N MET A 87 1.76 -14.71 -4.02
CA MET A 87 2.39 -13.44 -4.40
C MET A 87 1.44 -12.24 -4.31
N PRO A 88 0.22 -12.26 -4.87
CA PRO A 88 -0.74 -11.18 -4.68
C PRO A 88 -1.08 -10.90 -3.20
N THR A 89 -1.23 -11.94 -2.38
CA THR A 89 -1.55 -11.80 -0.95
C THR A 89 -0.40 -11.12 -0.18
N ILE A 90 0.84 -11.52 -0.45
CA ILE A 90 2.04 -10.89 0.15
C ILE A 90 2.19 -9.46 -0.34
N MET A 91 1.90 -9.19 -1.62
CA MET A 91 1.93 -7.83 -2.16
C MET A 91 0.88 -6.93 -1.51
N LEU A 92 -0.34 -7.43 -1.32
CA LEU A 92 -1.41 -6.70 -0.63
C LEU A 92 -1.02 -6.36 0.81
N PHE A 93 -0.41 -7.32 1.52
CA PHE A 93 0.14 -7.10 2.86
C PHE A 93 1.20 -6.01 2.87
N ALA A 94 2.16 -6.07 1.95
CA ALA A 94 3.25 -5.11 1.83
C ALA A 94 2.72 -3.70 1.54
N VAL A 95 1.78 -3.56 0.60
CA VAL A 95 1.11 -2.28 0.30
C VAL A 95 0.41 -1.76 1.54
N TRP A 96 -0.42 -2.59 2.20
CA TRP A 96 -1.18 -2.20 3.38
C TRP A 96 -0.30 -1.78 4.56
N LYS A 97 0.85 -2.43 4.77
CA LYS A 97 1.76 -2.08 5.86
C LYS A 97 2.50 -0.77 5.61
N ASN A 98 2.87 -0.50 4.35
CA ASN A 98 3.75 0.61 4.01
C ASN A 98 3.04 1.87 3.50
N PHE A 99 1.79 1.77 3.00
CA PHE A 99 1.12 2.93 2.40
C PHE A 99 0.92 4.09 3.38
N GLY A 100 0.77 3.81 4.68
CA GLY A 100 0.51 4.83 5.70
C GLY A 100 1.65 5.84 5.85
N TYR A 101 2.90 5.40 5.70
CA TYR A 101 4.07 6.29 5.75
C TYR A 101 4.08 7.27 4.58
N ASN A 102 3.98 6.73 3.37
CA ASN A 102 3.91 7.49 2.13
C ASN A 102 2.69 8.44 2.09
N MET A 103 1.55 8.02 2.65
CA MET A 103 0.35 8.84 2.77
C MET A 103 0.63 10.12 3.58
N VAL A 104 1.37 10.04 4.68
CA VAL A 104 1.69 11.21 5.51
C VAL A 104 2.58 12.19 4.75
N ILE A 105 3.55 11.68 3.99
CA ILE A 105 4.42 12.48 3.13
C ILE A 105 3.59 13.19 2.04
N PHE A 106 2.71 12.47 1.35
CA PHE A 106 1.81 13.08 0.37
C PHE A 106 0.86 14.11 1.00
N LEU A 107 0.35 13.85 2.19
CA LEU A 107 -0.53 14.78 2.90
C LEU A 107 0.19 16.08 3.22
N ALA A 108 1.44 16.03 3.67
CA ALA A 108 2.27 17.22 3.89
C ALA A 108 2.51 17.98 2.57
N GLY A 109 2.84 17.26 1.49
CA GLY A 109 3.00 17.84 0.16
C GLY A 109 1.73 18.54 -0.34
N LEU A 110 0.57 17.91 -0.16
CA LEU A 110 -0.74 18.47 -0.53
C LEU A 110 -1.08 19.73 0.27
N GLN A 111 -0.71 19.78 1.55
CA GLN A 111 -0.94 20.93 2.42
C GLN A 111 -0.02 22.11 2.12
N ALA A 112 1.14 21.86 1.52
CA ALA A 112 2.07 22.90 1.09
C ALA A 112 1.64 23.64 -0.20
N ILE A 113 0.65 23.11 -0.94
CA ILE A 113 0.16 23.73 -2.17
C ILE A 113 -0.66 24.99 -1.82
N PRO A 114 -0.31 26.18 -2.35
CA PRO A 114 -1.07 27.41 -2.11
C PRO A 114 -2.53 27.27 -2.50
N GLN A 115 -3.44 27.69 -1.62
CA GLN A 115 -4.88 27.62 -1.88
C GLN A 115 -5.31 28.55 -3.03
N ASP A 116 -4.60 29.66 -3.21
CA ASP A 116 -4.88 30.69 -4.23
C ASP A 116 -4.89 30.11 -5.65
N LEU A 117 -4.04 29.11 -5.93
CA LEU A 117 -4.02 28.41 -7.22
C LEU A 117 -5.33 27.68 -7.50
N TYR A 118 -5.91 27.04 -6.47
CA TYR A 118 -7.20 26.36 -6.60
C TYR A 118 -8.37 27.35 -6.70
N GLU A 119 -8.26 28.52 -6.07
CA GLU A 119 -9.27 29.56 -6.17
C GLU A 119 -9.27 30.23 -7.54
N ALA A 120 -8.09 30.59 -8.06
CA ALA A 120 -7.92 31.09 -9.42
C ALA A 120 -8.48 30.09 -10.45
N ALA A 121 -8.12 28.81 -10.33
CA ALA A 121 -8.63 27.78 -11.23
C ALA A 121 -10.15 27.58 -11.13
N ARG A 122 -10.76 27.82 -9.97
CA ARG A 122 -12.22 27.80 -9.83
C ARG A 122 -12.88 29.00 -10.50
N ILE A 123 -12.26 30.17 -10.44
CA ILE A 123 -12.71 31.38 -11.15
C ILE A 123 -12.64 31.14 -12.66
N ASP A 124 -11.59 30.46 -13.14
CA ASP A 124 -11.41 30.06 -14.54
C ASP A 124 -12.30 28.87 -14.98
N GLY A 125 -13.19 28.39 -14.12
CA GLY A 125 -14.12 27.30 -14.44
C GLY A 125 -13.48 25.91 -14.53
N ALA A 126 -12.27 25.72 -14.01
CA ALA A 126 -11.60 24.42 -14.04
C ALA A 126 -12.31 23.42 -13.11
N SER A 127 -12.65 22.24 -13.65
CA SER A 127 -13.20 21.13 -12.86
C SER A 127 -12.18 20.56 -11.88
N ARG A 128 -12.63 19.82 -10.85
CA ARG A 128 -11.74 19.16 -9.87
C ARG A 128 -10.70 18.24 -10.52
N TRP A 129 -11.08 17.58 -11.62
CA TRP A 129 -10.15 16.74 -12.39
C TRP A 129 -9.08 17.56 -13.10
N LYS A 130 -9.44 18.70 -13.69
CA LYS A 130 -8.47 19.62 -14.29
C LYS A 130 -7.53 20.20 -13.24
N GLN A 131 -8.05 20.58 -12.08
CA GLN A 131 -7.25 21.05 -10.94
C GLN A 131 -6.27 19.97 -10.46
N PHE A 132 -6.72 18.72 -10.35
CA PHE A 132 -5.84 17.62 -9.97
C PHE A 132 -4.69 17.43 -10.96
N LEU A 133 -4.98 17.36 -12.27
CA LEU A 133 -3.97 17.10 -13.29
C LEU A 133 -3.01 18.28 -13.54
N HIS A 134 -3.47 19.53 -13.42
CA HIS A 134 -2.68 20.71 -13.80
C HIS A 134 -2.11 21.48 -12.61
N ILE A 135 -2.60 21.24 -11.39
CA ILE A 135 -2.13 21.92 -10.18
C ILE A 135 -1.57 20.90 -9.21
N THR A 136 -2.40 19.95 -8.77
CA THR A 136 -2.02 19.02 -7.71
C THR A 136 -0.88 18.08 -8.12
N LEU A 137 -1.03 17.39 -9.26
CA LEU A 137 -0.05 16.41 -9.72
C LEU A 137 1.31 17.03 -10.07
N PRO A 138 1.39 18.17 -10.80
CA PRO A 138 2.66 18.83 -11.11
C PRO A 138 3.34 19.36 -9.84
N MET A 139 2.59 19.97 -8.92
CA MET A 139 3.15 20.47 -7.67
C MET A 139 3.58 19.37 -6.70
N LEU A 140 2.95 18.20 -6.76
CA LEU A 140 3.41 17.02 -6.04
C LEU A 140 4.60 16.33 -6.72
N GLY A 141 5.07 16.76 -7.89
CA GLY A 141 6.20 16.14 -8.61
C GLY A 141 7.42 15.84 -7.73
N PRO A 142 7.95 16.80 -6.95
CA PRO A 142 9.07 16.55 -6.04
C PRO A 142 8.74 15.52 -4.95
N VAL A 143 7.52 15.56 -4.42
CA VAL A 143 7.04 14.63 -3.38
C VAL A 143 6.88 13.22 -3.95
N LEU A 144 6.34 13.09 -5.17
CA LEU A 144 6.23 11.84 -5.91
C LEU A 144 7.60 11.23 -6.15
N MET A 145 8.62 12.03 -6.48
CA MET A 145 9.98 11.56 -6.68
C MET A 145 10.56 11.00 -5.37
N VAL A 146 10.45 11.73 -4.26
CA VAL A 146 10.92 11.28 -2.93
C VAL A 146 10.21 9.99 -2.52
N VAL A 147 8.88 9.96 -2.58
CA VAL A 147 8.11 8.78 -2.23
C VAL A 147 8.44 7.61 -3.16
N GLY A 148 8.63 7.87 -4.46
CA GLY A 148 9.05 6.88 -5.44
C GLY A 148 10.36 6.21 -5.05
N VAL A 149 11.41 7.01 -4.77
CA VAL A 149 12.72 6.50 -4.35
C VAL A 149 12.64 5.69 -3.06
N ILE A 150 11.94 6.21 -2.04
CA ILE A 150 11.78 5.50 -0.75
C ILE A 150 11.02 4.18 -0.95
N THR A 151 9.94 4.20 -1.73
CA THR A 151 9.12 3.00 -1.96
C THR A 151 9.88 1.98 -2.77
N ILE A 152 10.58 2.38 -3.84
CA ILE A 152 11.41 1.48 -4.64
C ILE A 152 12.49 0.84 -3.75
N SER A 153 13.23 1.65 -2.99
CA SER A 153 14.26 1.17 -2.06
C SER A 153 13.70 0.16 -1.05
N GLY A 154 12.56 0.47 -0.44
CA GLY A 154 11.90 -0.43 0.50
C GLY A 154 11.45 -1.75 -0.14
N TYR A 155 10.92 -1.70 -1.38
CA TYR A 155 10.51 -2.89 -2.12
C TYR A 155 11.69 -3.77 -2.57
N PHE A 156 12.87 -3.18 -2.82
CA PHE A 156 14.10 -3.93 -3.07
C PHE A 156 14.64 -4.63 -1.81
N GLN A 157 14.44 -4.02 -0.64
CA GLN A 157 14.80 -4.58 0.67
C GLN A 157 13.73 -5.52 1.25
N LEU A 158 12.63 -5.71 0.52
CA LEU A 158 11.46 -6.47 0.98
C LEU A 158 11.81 -7.95 1.01
N PHE A 159 11.95 -8.46 2.23
CA PHE A 159 12.48 -9.79 2.52
C PHE A 159 11.78 -10.40 3.73
N ALA A 160 11.58 -9.60 4.77
CA ALA A 160 11.02 -10.06 6.03
C ALA A 160 9.52 -10.39 5.92
N GLU A 161 8.76 -9.69 5.06
CA GLU A 161 7.32 -9.88 4.93
C GLU A 161 6.95 -11.24 4.31
N PRO A 162 7.50 -11.63 3.15
CA PRO A 162 7.31 -12.98 2.62
C PRO A 162 7.79 -14.06 3.60
N TYR A 163 8.97 -13.85 4.21
CA TYR A 163 9.55 -14.83 5.13
C TYR A 163 8.72 -15.03 6.40
N VAL A 164 8.18 -13.99 7.01
CA VAL A 164 7.36 -14.12 8.24
C VAL A 164 5.96 -14.69 7.92
N MET A 165 5.40 -14.39 6.75
CA MET A 165 4.07 -14.88 6.38
C MET A 165 4.06 -16.31 5.85
N THR A 166 5.07 -16.72 5.05
CA THR A 166 5.08 -18.03 4.41
C THR A 166 6.35 -18.85 4.68
N ARG A 167 7.31 -18.33 5.46
CA ARG A 167 8.63 -18.96 5.68
C ARG A 167 9.42 -19.23 4.40
N GLY A 168 9.12 -18.53 3.31
CA GLY A 168 9.76 -18.75 2.00
C GLY A 168 9.06 -19.79 1.10
N ASP A 169 7.98 -20.41 1.56
CA ASP A 169 7.11 -21.27 0.73
C ASP A 169 6.03 -20.43 -0.01
N PRO A 170 5.37 -20.94 -1.07
CA PRO A 170 5.59 -22.21 -1.74
C PRO A 170 6.83 -22.13 -2.67
N LEU A 171 7.70 -23.15 -2.64
CA LEU A 171 8.76 -23.36 -3.66
C LEU A 171 9.82 -22.26 -3.78
N GLN A 172 10.17 -21.55 -2.70
CA GLN A 172 11.10 -20.40 -2.78
C GLN A 172 10.62 -19.31 -3.78
N SER A 173 9.34 -19.29 -4.13
CA SER A 173 8.80 -18.31 -5.08
C SER A 173 8.62 -16.92 -4.46
N THR A 174 8.63 -16.84 -3.13
CA THR A 174 8.40 -15.63 -2.35
C THR A 174 9.69 -15.02 -1.81
N VAL A 175 10.84 -15.69 -1.98
CA VAL A 175 12.15 -15.19 -1.54
C VAL A 175 12.73 -14.20 -2.55
N SER A 176 13.22 -13.08 -2.03
CA SER A 176 13.93 -12.06 -2.79
C SER A 176 15.40 -12.43 -2.96
N VAL A 177 16.13 -11.74 -3.85
CA VAL A 177 17.56 -11.97 -4.14
C VAL A 177 18.42 -11.92 -2.87
N LEU A 178 18.00 -11.17 -1.85
CA LEU A 178 18.68 -11.09 -0.56
C LEU A 178 18.67 -12.41 0.25
N TYR A 179 17.69 -13.30 0.04
CA TYR A 179 17.67 -14.62 0.69
C TYR A 179 18.87 -15.45 0.29
N PHE A 180 19.13 -15.51 -1.02
CA PHE A 180 20.23 -16.28 -1.57
C PHE A 180 21.59 -15.75 -1.12
N MET A 181 21.71 -14.47 -0.78
CA MET A 181 22.94 -13.89 -0.22
C MET A 181 23.13 -14.10 1.29
N PHE A 182 22.10 -14.51 2.03
CA PHE A 182 22.19 -14.80 3.47
C PHE A 182 22.33 -16.31 3.74
N GLU A 183 22.04 -17.15 2.74
CA GLU A 183 22.16 -18.61 2.79
C GLU A 183 23.52 -19.14 2.27
N GLU A 184 24.33 -18.27 1.65
CA GLU A 184 25.79 -18.43 1.47
C GLU A 184 26.57 -17.84 2.66
#